data_AF-A0A7V9D800-F1
#
_entry.id   AF-A0A7V9D800-F1
#
_cell.length_a   1.000
_cell.length_b   1.000
_cell.length_c   1.000
_cell.angle_alpha   90.00
_cell.angle_beta   90.00
_cell.angle_gamma   90.00
#
_symmetry.space_group_name_H-M   'P 1'
#
loop_
_entity.id
_entity.type
_entity.pdbx_description
1 polymer ?
#
loop_
_entity_poly.entity_id
_entity_poly.type
_entity_poly.pdbx_seq_one_letter_code
_entity_poly.pdbx_strand_id
1 'polypeptide(L)'
;MTNRLAPGVKHTMIERGHRSPNDFFTVDVVLVQARNRAEAVARRLRRLGHDARVEVIGKAAPDDPRRGPIGYLVRVGRFPTEEPAERAAEVLLAEGFEEAAPTYTGFDGGPNDWALGCERARHRTPSLHR
;
A
#
# COMPACT_ATOMS: atom_id res chain seq x y z
N MET A 1 -15.29 -16.40 -13.18
CA MET A 1 -15.58 -17.84 -13.39
C MET A 1 -16.43 -18.37 -12.25
N THR A 2 -17.43 -19.23 -12.51
CA THR A 2 -18.26 -19.84 -11.46
C THR A 2 -18.12 -21.36 -11.47
N ASN A 3 -17.81 -21.95 -10.32
CA ASN A 3 -17.66 -23.39 -10.13
C ASN A 3 -18.65 -23.92 -9.07
N ARG A 4 -19.28 -25.06 -9.30
CA ARG A 4 -20.19 -25.69 -8.33
C ARG A 4 -19.38 -26.62 -7.43
N LEU A 5 -19.42 -26.39 -6.12
CA LEU A 5 -18.61 -27.16 -5.16
C LEU A 5 -19.39 -28.34 -4.54
N ALA A 6 -20.72 -28.21 -4.43
CA ALA A 6 -21.63 -29.23 -3.92
C ALA A 6 -23.08 -28.91 -4.37
N PRO A 7 -24.06 -29.81 -4.20
CA PRO A 7 -25.48 -29.45 -4.36
C PRO A 7 -25.82 -28.22 -3.51
N GLY A 8 -26.37 -27.18 -4.14
CA GLY A 8 -26.69 -25.91 -3.49
C GLY A 8 -25.53 -24.92 -3.28
N VAL A 9 -24.27 -25.29 -3.55
CA VAL A 9 -23.10 -24.41 -3.33
C VAL A 9 -22.40 -24.05 -4.64
N LYS A 10 -22.25 -22.75 -4.91
CA LYS A 10 -21.47 -22.21 -6.04
C LYS A 10 -20.39 -21.26 -5.52
N HIS A 11 -19.18 -21.42 -6.03
CA HIS A 11 -18.08 -20.48 -5.90
C HIS A 11 -18.05 -19.60 -7.15
N THR A 12 -18.00 -18.28 -7.00
CA THR A 12 -17.82 -17.35 -8.13
C THR A 12 -16.59 -16.51 -7.85
N MET A 13 -15.61 -16.64 -8.75
CA MET A 13 -14.42 -15.79 -8.79
C MET A 13 -14.67 -14.65 -9.76
N ILE A 14 -14.48 -13.42 -9.29
CA ILE A 14 -14.57 -12.20 -10.08
C ILE A 14 -13.18 -11.60 -10.15
N GLU A 15 -12.60 -11.60 -11.34
CA GLU A 15 -11.40 -10.82 -11.66
C GLU A 15 -11.87 -9.54 -12.34
N ARG A 16 -11.56 -8.37 -11.77
CA ARG A 16 -12.07 -7.10 -12.28
C ARG A 16 -11.11 -5.96 -12.05
N GLY A 17 -10.28 -5.65 -13.03
CA GLY A 17 -9.44 -4.46 -13.03
C GLY A 17 -8.11 -4.74 -13.71
N HIS A 18 -7.25 -3.76 -13.76
CA HIS A 18 -5.92 -3.89 -14.37
C HIS A 18 -4.95 -2.98 -13.64
N ARG A 19 -3.66 -3.34 -13.67
CA ARG A 19 -2.59 -2.49 -13.15
C ARG A 19 -2.59 -1.18 -13.93
N SER A 20 -2.64 -0.03 -13.25
CA SER A 20 -2.51 1.24 -13.95
C SER A 20 -1.04 1.43 -14.35
N PRO A 21 -0.73 1.94 -15.57
CA PRO A 21 0.63 2.36 -15.89
C PRO A 21 1.09 3.55 -15.03
N ASN A 22 0.16 4.21 -14.35
CA ASN A 22 0.44 5.31 -13.44
C ASN A 22 0.87 4.84 -12.05
N ASP A 23 0.66 3.57 -11.69
CA ASP A 23 1.02 3.01 -10.40
C ASP A 23 2.50 2.58 -10.38
N PHE A 24 3.14 2.70 -9.23
CA PHE A 24 4.57 2.46 -9.08
C PHE A 24 4.90 2.07 -7.63
N PHE A 25 6.10 1.55 -7.42
CA PHE A 25 6.65 1.35 -6.09
C PHE A 25 7.32 2.63 -5.58
N THR A 26 7.20 2.89 -4.29
CA THR A 26 7.78 4.06 -3.60
C THR A 26 8.12 3.64 -2.17
N VAL A 27 8.74 4.52 -1.39
CA VAL A 27 8.99 4.27 0.05
C VAL A 27 8.15 5.24 0.86
N ASP A 28 7.24 4.72 1.68
CA ASP A 28 6.55 5.49 2.71
C ASP A 28 7.53 5.72 3.86
N VAL A 29 7.72 6.98 4.26
CA VAL A 29 8.70 7.34 5.30
C VAL A 29 8.03 7.68 6.63
N VAL A 30 6.95 8.46 6.60
CA VAL A 30 6.17 8.81 7.79
C VAL A 30 4.82 9.41 7.39
N LEU A 31 3.77 9.10 8.15
CA LEU A 31 2.47 9.76 8.08
C LEU A 31 2.27 10.65 9.31
N VAL A 32 2.10 11.96 9.12
CA VAL A 32 1.90 12.91 10.23
C VAL A 32 0.68 13.80 10.01
N GLN A 33 0.05 14.23 11.11
CA GLN A 33 -1.12 15.11 11.08
C GLN A 33 -0.79 16.55 10.63
N ALA A 34 0.44 17.01 10.88
CA ALA A 34 0.82 18.41 10.68
C ALA A 34 1.69 18.58 9.42
N ARG A 35 1.24 19.42 8.48
CA ARG A 35 1.93 19.69 7.21
C ARG A 35 3.37 20.14 7.40
N ASN A 36 3.60 21.04 8.35
CA ASN A 36 4.93 21.58 8.65
C ASN A 36 5.92 20.50 9.11
N ARG A 37 5.46 19.48 9.84
CA ARG A 37 6.27 18.32 10.24
C ARG A 37 6.62 17.46 9.02
N ALA A 38 5.64 17.14 8.17
CA ALA A 38 5.88 16.38 6.94
C ALA A 38 6.89 17.10 6.04
N GLU A 39 6.74 18.41 5.86
CA GLU A 39 7.67 19.22 5.09
C GLU A 39 9.07 19.28 5.71
N ALA A 40 9.19 19.29 7.04
CA ALA A 40 10.48 19.25 7.71
C ALA A 40 11.23 17.94 7.44
N VAL A 41 10.52 16.81 7.49
CA VAL A 41 11.06 15.49 7.14
C VAL A 41 11.45 15.43 5.66
N ALA A 42 10.57 15.87 4.75
CA ALA A 42 10.87 15.92 3.32
C ALA A 42 12.08 16.81 3.01
N ARG A 43 12.23 17.96 3.68
CA ARG A 43 13.43 18.80 3.55
C ARG A 43 14.69 18.10 4.07
N ARG A 44 14.61 17.34 5.17
CA ARG A 44 15.74 16.55 5.69
C ARG A 44 16.17 15.51 4.66
N LEU A 45 15.22 14.74 4.12
CA LEU A 45 15.49 13.72 3.09
C LEU A 45 16.13 14.33 1.83
N ARG A 46 15.60 15.46 1.32
CA ARG A 46 16.18 16.13 0.15
C ARG A 46 17.61 16.62 0.39
N ARG A 47 17.94 17.08 1.60
CA ARG A 47 19.32 17.44 1.97
C ARG A 47 20.26 16.24 2.01
N LEU A 48 19.74 15.05 2.28
CA LEU A 48 20.47 13.78 2.22
C LEU A 48 20.55 13.22 0.79
N GLY A 49 19.94 13.88 -0.21
CA GLY A 49 19.99 13.49 -1.61
C GLY A 49 18.80 12.65 -2.09
N HIS A 50 17.80 12.41 -1.24
CA HIS A 50 16.63 11.62 -1.58
C HIS A 50 15.56 12.44 -2.31
N ASP A 51 14.93 11.85 -3.32
CA ASP A 51 13.76 12.43 -4.01
C ASP A 51 12.50 12.28 -3.15
N ALA A 52 12.36 13.16 -2.15
CA ALA A 52 11.22 13.13 -1.23
C ALA A 52 10.08 14.06 -1.69
N ARG A 53 8.84 13.61 -1.49
CA ARG A 53 7.60 14.37 -1.74
C ARG A 53 6.64 14.23 -0.56
N VAL A 54 5.79 15.23 -0.38
CA VAL A 54 4.71 15.22 0.61
C VAL A 54 3.38 15.06 -0.13
N GLU A 55 2.62 14.04 0.22
CA GLU A 55 1.30 13.76 -0.32
C GLU A 55 0.24 14.02 0.75
N VAL A 56 -0.87 14.63 0.35
CA VAL A 56 -2.00 14.91 1.25
C VAL A 56 -2.95 13.72 1.21
N ILE A 57 -3.17 13.09 2.35
CA ILE A 57 -4.15 12.00 2.48
C ILE A 57 -5.51 12.63 2.77
N GLY A 58 -6.23 12.93 1.68
CA GLY A 58 -7.36 13.87 1.71
C GLY A 58 -8.74 13.29 2.03
N LYS A 59 -8.98 11.99 1.80
CA LYS A 59 -10.32 11.40 1.99
C LYS A 59 -10.44 10.70 3.33
N ALA A 60 -10.80 11.46 4.35
CA ALA A 60 -11.45 10.90 5.54
C ALA A 60 -12.74 10.16 5.13
N ALA A 61 -13.14 9.16 5.90
CA ALA A 61 -14.43 8.51 5.69
C ALA A 61 -15.55 9.56 5.78
N PRO A 62 -16.66 9.44 5.01
CA PRO A 62 -17.73 10.44 5.01
C PRO A 62 -18.33 10.73 6.40
N ASP A 63 -18.21 9.80 7.33
CA ASP A 63 -18.65 9.85 8.71
C ASP A 63 -17.54 10.22 9.71
N ASP A 64 -16.32 10.54 9.25
CA ASP A 64 -15.26 11.02 10.14
C ASP A 64 -15.65 12.40 10.71
N PRO A 65 -15.77 12.55 12.04
CA PRO A 65 -16.11 13.82 12.66
C PRO A 65 -15.01 14.88 12.49
N ARG A 66 -13.79 14.48 12.11
CA ARG A 66 -12.66 15.40 11.87
C ARG A 66 -12.82 16.06 10.50
N ARG A 67 -12.71 17.40 10.49
CA ARG A 67 -12.69 18.19 9.25
C ARG A 67 -11.25 18.37 8.78
N GLY A 68 -10.96 18.03 7.52
CA GLY A 68 -9.65 18.20 6.90
C GLY A 68 -9.01 16.89 6.44
N PRO A 69 -7.76 16.93 5.91
CA PRO A 69 -7.06 15.72 5.51
C PRO A 69 -6.78 14.81 6.71
N ILE A 70 -6.79 13.50 6.49
CA ILE A 70 -6.40 12.47 7.49
C ILE A 70 -4.93 12.66 7.90
N GLY A 71 -4.09 13.19 7.01
CA GLY A 71 -2.69 13.48 7.31
C GLY A 71 -1.88 13.82 6.06
N TYR A 72 -0.58 13.88 6.26
CA TYR A 72 0.43 14.18 5.26
C TYR A 72 1.47 13.06 5.26
N LEU A 73 1.57 12.34 4.15
CA LEU A 73 2.47 11.20 3.96
C LEU A 73 3.73 11.69 3.25
N VAL A 74 4.90 11.36 3.80
CA VAL A 74 6.19 11.63 3.15
C VAL A 74 6.63 10.38 2.40
N ARG A 75 6.89 10.52 1.10
CA ARG A 75 7.31 9.44 0.22
C ARG A 75 8.63 9.73 -0.46
N VAL A 76 9.41 8.68 -0.74
CA VAL A 76 10.68 8.78 -1.48
C VAL A 76 10.66 7.95 -2.75
N GLY A 77 11.11 8.57 -3.84
CA GLY A 77 11.40 7.93 -5.12
C GLY A 77 10.18 7.38 -5.87
N ARG A 78 10.44 6.94 -7.10
CA ARG A 78 9.47 6.27 -7.97
C ARG A 78 10.19 5.11 -8.65
N PHE A 79 9.74 3.90 -8.35
CA PHE A 79 10.40 2.67 -8.76
C PHE A 79 9.46 1.79 -9.58
N PRO A 80 9.94 1.13 -10.64
CA PRO A 80 9.11 0.26 -11.48
C PRO A 80 8.78 -1.08 -10.80
N THR A 81 9.64 -1.54 -9.88
CA THR A 81 9.57 -2.83 -9.20
C THR A 81 9.80 -2.66 -7.69
N GLU A 82 9.48 -3.70 -6.92
CA GLU A 82 9.60 -3.73 -5.46
C GLU A 82 11.06 -3.70 -5.00
N GLU A 83 11.94 -4.50 -5.62
CA GLU A 83 13.34 -4.64 -5.20
C GLU A 83 14.12 -3.30 -5.11
N PRO A 84 14.05 -2.36 -6.10
CA PRO A 84 14.64 -1.03 -5.93
C PRO A 84 14.02 -0.21 -4.78
N ALA A 85 12.74 -0.37 -4.48
CA ALA A 85 12.08 0.31 -3.37
C ALA A 85 12.50 -0.29 -2.01
N GLU A 86 12.65 -1.61 -1.92
CA GLU A 86 13.20 -2.29 -0.75
C GLU A 86 14.61 -1.79 -0.43
N ARG A 87 15.50 -1.77 -1.43
CA ARG A 87 16.85 -1.21 -1.25
C ARG A 87 16.84 0.25 -0.80
N ALA A 88 15.93 1.06 -1.35
CA ALA A 88 15.78 2.45 -0.92
C ALA A 88 15.29 2.55 0.54
N ALA A 89 14.37 1.67 0.96
CA ALA A 89 13.90 1.61 2.33
C ALA A 89 15.02 1.20 3.30
N GLU A 90 15.83 0.20 2.96
CA GLU A 90 17.01 -0.21 3.75
C GLU A 90 17.99 0.94 3.98
N VAL A 91 18.27 1.74 2.93
CA VAL A 91 19.10 2.95 3.04
C VAL A 91 18.48 3.96 4.01
N LEU A 92 17.18 4.22 3.91
CA LEU A 92 16.49 5.16 4.80
C LEU A 92 16.45 4.67 6.25
N LEU A 93 16.27 3.37 6.48
CA LEU A 93 16.35 2.76 7.81
C LEU A 93 17.75 2.97 8.41
N ALA A 94 18.80 2.74 7.64
CA ALA A 94 20.18 2.97 8.07
C ALA A 94 20.49 4.46 8.38
N GLU A 95 19.77 5.39 7.74
CA GLU A 95 19.85 6.84 8.00
C GLU A 95 18.96 7.31 9.18
N GLY A 96 18.27 6.36 9.84
CA GLY A 96 17.45 6.59 11.04
C GLY A 96 16.00 6.96 10.76
N PHE A 97 15.47 6.65 9.58
CA PHE A 97 14.03 6.77 9.29
C PHE A 97 13.35 5.43 9.56
N GLU A 98 13.07 5.16 10.84
CA GLU A 98 12.63 3.84 11.35
C GLU A 98 11.29 3.33 10.80
N GLU A 99 10.45 4.23 10.29
CA GLU A 99 9.15 3.92 9.69
C GLU A 99 9.23 3.71 8.16
N ALA A 100 10.43 3.76 7.57
CA ALA A 100 10.60 3.62 6.13
C ALA A 100 10.23 2.21 5.64
N ALA A 101 9.25 2.12 4.73
CA ALA A 101 8.78 0.86 4.16
C ALA A 101 8.47 0.98 2.66
N PRO A 102 8.83 -0.02 1.84
CA PRO A 102 8.42 -0.06 0.45
C PRO A 102 6.90 -0.22 0.36
N THR A 103 6.28 0.50 -0.57
CA THR A 103 4.84 0.42 -0.83
C THR A 103 4.55 0.51 -2.31
N TYR A 104 3.37 0.04 -2.71
CA TYR A 104 2.87 0.13 -4.08
C TYR A 104 1.66 1.07 -4.14
N THR A 105 1.72 2.10 -4.98
CA THR A 105 0.70 3.16 -5.01
C THR A 105 -0.68 2.69 -5.48
N GLY A 106 -0.78 1.51 -6.11
CA GLY A 106 -2.07 0.89 -6.44
C GLY A 106 -2.81 0.29 -5.24
N PHE A 107 -2.34 0.55 -4.01
CA PHE A 107 -3.06 0.26 -2.77
C PHE A 107 -3.55 1.52 -2.06
N ASP A 108 -3.37 2.72 -2.66
CA ASP A 108 -3.70 4.01 -2.03
C ASP A 108 -5.21 4.33 -2.00
N GLY A 109 -6.07 3.42 -2.47
CA GLY A 109 -7.51 3.62 -2.60
C GLY A 109 -7.88 4.45 -3.83
N GLY A 110 -7.08 4.36 -4.90
CA GLY A 110 -7.34 5.01 -6.18
C GLY A 110 -8.63 4.50 -6.85
N PRO A 111 -9.15 5.19 -7.88
CA PRO A 111 -10.39 4.80 -8.57
C PRO A 111 -10.32 3.41 -9.24
N ASN A 112 -9.13 2.84 -9.37
CA ASN A 112 -8.89 1.52 -9.96
C ASN A 112 -8.59 0.45 -8.91
N ASP A 113 -8.60 0.79 -7.62
CA ASP A 113 -8.26 -0.13 -6.54
C ASP A 113 -9.50 -0.96 -6.17
N TRP A 114 -9.35 -2.28 -6.21
CA TRP A 114 -10.36 -3.23 -5.77
C TRP A 114 -9.65 -4.43 -5.15
N ALA A 115 -10.12 -4.85 -3.98
CA ALA A 115 -9.77 -6.15 -3.41
C ALA A 115 -11.06 -6.84 -2.99
N LEU A 116 -11.40 -7.95 -3.64
CA LEU A 116 -12.43 -8.89 -3.20
C LEU A 116 -11.82 -10.29 -3.20
N GLY A 117 -11.27 -10.68 -2.05
CA GLY A 117 -10.88 -12.06 -1.76
C GLY A 117 -11.83 -12.67 -0.75
N CYS A 118 -12.72 -13.57 -1.18
CA CYS A 118 -13.43 -14.47 -0.27
C CYS A 118 -12.65 -15.78 -0.15
N GLU A 119 -11.85 -15.93 0.90
CA GLU A 119 -11.28 -17.24 1.25
C GLU A 119 -12.16 -17.93 2.30
N ARG A 120 -12.75 -19.08 1.95
CA ARG A 120 -13.43 -19.96 2.91
C ARG A 120 -12.55 -21.18 3.12
N ALA A 121 -11.83 -21.21 4.23
CA ALA A 121 -11.08 -22.38 4.68
C ALA A 121 -12.00 -23.61 4.86
N ARG A 122 -11.45 -24.80 4.57
CA ARG A 122 -11.70 -26.17 5.13
C ARG A 122 -11.32 -27.23 4.07
N HIS A 123 -10.62 -28.35 4.32
CA HIS A 123 -10.02 -29.02 5.47
C HIS A 123 -8.88 -29.93 4.96
N ARG A 124 -7.86 -30.20 5.79
CA ARG A 124 -6.83 -31.25 5.56
C ARG A 124 -7.47 -32.64 5.43
N THR A 125 -7.02 -33.43 4.47
CA THR A 125 -7.15 -34.90 4.49
C THR A 125 -5.78 -35.53 4.75
N PRO A 126 -5.64 -36.47 5.70
CA PRO A 126 -4.38 -37.19 5.93
C PRO A 126 -4.23 -38.32 4.91
N SER A 127 -3.06 -38.45 4.28
CA SER A 127 -2.72 -39.64 3.50
C SER A 127 -2.25 -40.75 4.44
N LEU A 128 -3.11 -41.75 4.63
CA LEU A 128 -2.78 -43.04 5.23
C LEU A 128 -1.80 -43.81 4.34
N HIS A 129 -0.82 -44.45 4.98
CA HIS A 129 0.11 -45.40 4.38
C HIS A 129 -0.59 -46.54 3.63
N ARG A 130 0.08 -47.02 2.57
CA ARG A 130 0.12 -48.43 2.24
C ARG A 130 1.47 -48.80 1.64
#